data_AF-A0AAW1MMK6-F1
#
_entry.id   AF-A0AAW1MMK6-F1
#
_cell.length_a   1.000
_cell.length_b   1.000
_cell.length_c   1.000
_cell.angle_alpha   90.00
_cell.angle_beta   90.00
_cell.angle_gamma   90.00
#
_symmetry.space_group_name_H-M   'P 1'
#
loop_
_entity.id
_entity.type
_entity.pdbx_description
1 polymer ?
#
loop_
_entity_poly.entity_id
_entity_poly.type
_entity_poly.pdbx_seq_one_letter_code
_entity_poly.pdbx_strand_id
1 'polypeptide(L)'
;MEDLKGLDIGGWVREMWETLGEEGMVLFMTTCWMIWRRRNEWVFENRAFIGREVAEAAMAMVMEKEIAGENAGFGRRVEEDTSERGISKWLAPSPNTLKINVDAGLFNDRGVGIGIVARNEKGEAVWSCVHQKE
;
A
#
# COMPACT_ATOMS: atom_id res chain seq x y z
N MET A 1 -27.95 -4.60 -4.32
CA MET A 1 -26.69 -5.30 -4.00
C MET A 1 -26.42 -6.22 -5.19
N GLU A 2 -26.17 -5.59 -6.33
CA GLU A 2 -25.95 -6.24 -7.62
C GLU A 2 -24.45 -6.48 -7.80
N ASP A 3 -24.11 -7.71 -8.16
CA ASP A 3 -22.91 -8.21 -8.82
C ASP A 3 -21.54 -7.57 -8.50
N LEU A 4 -20.90 -8.10 -7.46
CA LEU A 4 -19.42 -8.18 -7.39
C LEU A 4 -18.84 -9.33 -8.25
N LYS A 5 -19.67 -9.98 -9.07
CA LYS A 5 -19.23 -10.97 -10.06
C LYS A 5 -18.79 -10.24 -11.33
N GLY A 6 -17.54 -9.78 -11.38
CA GLY A 6 -16.97 -9.28 -12.63
C GLY A 6 -15.78 -8.33 -12.53
N LEU A 7 -15.48 -7.78 -11.36
CA LEU A 7 -14.33 -6.93 -11.17
C LEU A 7 -13.24 -7.73 -10.47
N ASP A 8 -12.26 -8.19 -11.25
CA ASP A 8 -10.95 -8.50 -10.67
C ASP A 8 -10.34 -7.22 -10.08
N ILE A 9 -9.27 -7.34 -9.29
CA ILE A 9 -8.63 -6.16 -8.69
C ILE A 9 -8.23 -5.12 -9.74
N GLY A 10 -7.83 -5.55 -10.95
CA GLY A 10 -7.46 -4.64 -12.02
C GLY A 10 -8.65 -3.82 -12.50
N GLY A 11 -9.82 -4.46 -12.65
CA GLY A 11 -11.07 -3.80 -12.97
C GLY A 11 -11.49 -2.81 -11.89
N TRP A 12 -11.43 -3.22 -10.62
CA TRP A 12 -11.78 -2.33 -9.50
C TRP A 12 -10.83 -1.12 -9.39
N VAL A 13 -9.53 -1.32 -9.53
CA VAL A 13 -8.55 -0.21 -9.52
C VAL A 13 -8.81 0.76 -10.68
N ARG A 14 -9.18 0.23 -11.86
CA ARG A 14 -9.54 1.06 -13.02
C ARG A 14 -10.80 1.89 -12.75
N GLU A 15 -11.84 1.27 -12.20
CA GLU A 15 -13.08 1.97 -11.83
C GLU A 15 -12.81 3.08 -10.80
N MET A 16 -11.96 2.82 -9.81
CA MET A 16 -11.53 3.84 -8.85
C MET A 16 -10.78 4.98 -9.55
N TRP A 17 -9.90 4.67 -10.51
CA TRP A 17 -9.20 5.70 -11.29
C TRP A 17 -10.15 6.57 -12.12
N GLU A 18 -11.11 5.94 -12.80
CA GLU A 18 -12.13 6.64 -13.59
C GLU A 18 -13.03 7.52 -12.72
N THR A 19 -13.30 7.09 -11.48
CA THR A 19 -14.17 7.81 -10.54
C THR A 19 -13.45 8.97 -9.83
N LEU A 20 -12.20 8.75 -9.42
CA LEU A 20 -11.47 9.66 -8.53
C LEU A 20 -10.53 10.62 -9.27
N GLY A 21 -10.15 10.30 -10.51
CA GLY A 21 -9.11 11.03 -11.24
C GLY A 21 -7.71 10.89 -10.59
N GLU A 22 -6.73 11.59 -11.14
CA GLU A 22 -5.33 11.45 -10.70
C GLU A 22 -5.12 11.91 -9.25
N GLU A 23 -5.56 13.12 -8.89
CA GLU A 23 -5.41 13.68 -7.53
C GLU A 23 -6.13 12.81 -6.48
N GLY A 24 -7.36 12.38 -6.79
CA GLY A 24 -8.12 11.50 -5.91
C GLY A 24 -7.47 10.13 -5.75
N MET A 25 -6.87 9.58 -6.82
CA MET A 25 -6.11 8.33 -6.75
C MET A 25 -4.82 8.47 -5.95
N VAL A 26 -4.13 9.61 -6.03
CA VAL A 26 -2.96 9.90 -5.18
C VAL A 26 -3.36 9.84 -3.71
N LEU A 27 -4.42 10.56 -3.31
CA LEU A 27 -4.91 10.54 -1.93
C LEU A 27 -5.37 9.14 -1.50
N PHE A 28 -6.09 8.43 -2.36
CA PHE A 28 -6.56 7.07 -2.11
C PHE A 28 -5.38 6.11 -1.84
N MET A 29 -4.37 6.11 -2.71
CA MET A 29 -3.20 5.24 -2.58
C MET A 29 -2.34 5.61 -1.38
N THR A 30 -2.15 6.92 -1.12
CA THR A 30 -1.45 7.39 0.09
C THR A 30 -2.19 6.96 1.36
N THR A 31 -3.52 7.00 1.37
CA THR A 31 -4.34 6.54 2.49
C THR A 31 -4.17 5.04 2.72
N CYS A 32 -4.26 4.22 1.66
CA CYS A 32 -4.02 2.78 1.73
C CYS A 32 -2.62 2.46 2.31
N TRP A 33 -1.58 3.19 1.85
CA TRP A 33 -0.23 3.04 2.37
C TRP A 33 -0.13 3.45 3.84
N MET A 34 -0.74 4.57 4.26
CA MET A 34 -0.75 5.01 5.66
C MET A 34 -1.45 4.01 6.58
N ILE A 35 -2.56 3.41 6.14
CA ILE A 35 -3.25 2.35 6.89
C ILE A 35 -2.29 1.16 7.07
N TRP A 36 -1.66 0.70 5.99
CA TRP A 36 -0.70 -0.40 6.04
C TRP A 36 0.46 -0.08 7.01
N ARG A 37 1.04 1.11 6.90
CA ARG A 37 2.15 1.56 7.74
C ARG A 37 1.76 1.59 9.22
N ARG A 38 0.68 2.27 9.57
CA ARG A 38 0.23 2.40 10.97
C ARG A 38 -0.17 1.06 11.58
N ARG A 39 -0.80 0.18 10.78
CA ARG A 39 -1.04 -1.20 11.19
C ARG A 39 0.26 -1.93 11.48
N ASN A 40 1.29 -1.80 10.65
CA ASN A 40 2.58 -2.44 10.90
C ASN A 40 3.25 -1.89 12.17
N GLU A 41 3.26 -0.57 12.37
CA GLU A 41 3.78 0.03 13.60
C GLU A 41 3.03 -0.48 14.85
N TRP A 42 1.72 -0.68 14.76
CA TRP A 42 0.96 -1.29 15.85
C TRP A 42 1.33 -2.77 16.08
N VAL A 43 1.33 -3.58 15.02
CA VAL A 43 1.57 -5.03 15.12
C VAL A 43 3.00 -5.35 15.55
N PHE A 44 3.99 -4.60 15.04
CA PHE A 44 5.42 -4.92 15.22
C PHE A 44 6.11 -4.06 16.28
N GLU A 45 5.60 -2.86 16.56
CA GLU A 45 6.23 -1.89 17.46
C GLU A 45 5.31 -1.48 18.63
N ASN A 46 4.13 -2.11 18.73
CA ASN A 46 3.10 -1.84 19.74
C ASN A 46 2.69 -0.35 19.82
N ARG A 47 2.79 0.37 18.70
CA ARG A 47 2.36 1.77 18.59
C ARG A 47 0.90 1.85 18.18
N ALA A 48 0.02 2.08 19.15
CA ALA A 48 -1.39 2.34 18.88
C ALA A 48 -1.58 3.64 18.08
N PHE A 49 -2.63 3.68 17.28
CA PHE A 49 -3.02 4.85 16.49
C PHE A 49 -4.54 4.94 16.41
N ILE A 50 -5.06 6.14 16.12
CA ILE A 50 -6.49 6.33 15.82
C ILE A 50 -6.70 6.58 14.33
N GLY A 51 -7.82 6.09 13.79
CA GLY A 51 -8.10 6.18 12.34
C GLY A 51 -8.07 7.61 11.80
N ARG A 52 -8.48 8.60 12.61
CA ARG A 52 -8.42 10.01 12.25
C ARG A 52 -7.00 10.47 11.92
N GLU A 53 -6.00 10.08 12.72
CA GLU A 53 -4.59 10.44 12.50
C GLU A 53 -4.04 9.86 11.20
N VAL A 54 -4.58 8.71 10.76
CA VAL A 54 -4.19 8.09 9.48
C VAL A 54 -4.66 8.95 8.32
N ALA A 55 -5.91 9.41 8.35
CA ALA A 55 -6.49 10.26 7.32
C ALA A 55 -5.83 11.65 7.29
N GLU A 56 -5.61 12.26 8.46
CA GLU A 56 -4.92 13.55 8.58
C GLU A 56 -3.48 13.47 8.05
N ALA A 57 -2.74 12.41 8.40
CA ALA A 57 -1.39 12.21 7.90
C ALA A 57 -1.35 11.96 6.38
N ALA A 58 -2.32 11.24 5.83
CA ALA A 58 -2.41 11.02 4.39
C ALA A 58 -2.68 12.34 3.64
N MET A 59 -3.64 13.15 4.11
CA MET A 59 -3.94 14.46 3.53
C MET A 59 -2.74 15.40 3.61
N ALA A 60 -2.09 15.50 4.78
CA ALA A 60 -0.92 16.34 4.98
C ALA A 60 0.22 15.96 4.01
N MET A 61 0.46 14.66 3.81
CA MET A 61 1.51 14.16 2.92
C MET A 61 1.24 14.45 1.44
N VAL A 62 -0.03 14.44 1.01
CA VAL A 62 -0.41 14.83 -0.36
C VAL A 62 -0.28 16.34 -0.54
N MET A 63 -0.76 17.13 0.42
CA MET A 63 -0.64 18.60 0.38
C MET A 63 0.81 19.09 0.45
N GLU A 64 1.67 18.44 1.25
CA GLU A 64 3.10 18.76 1.30
C GLU A 64 3.79 18.49 -0.05
N LYS A 65 3.33 17.49 -0.80
CA LYS A 65 3.81 17.21 -2.16
C LYS A 65 3.45 18.33 -3.15
N GLU A 66 2.32 19.00 -2.96
CA GLU A 66 1.91 20.15 -3.80
C GLU A 66 2.75 21.40 -3.50
N ILE A 67 3.28 21.53 -2.29
CA ILE A 67 4.08 22.68 -1.84
C ILE A 67 5.59 22.46 -2.11
N ALA A 68 6.07 21.22 -2.02
CA ALA A 68 7.48 20.87 -2.22
C ALA A 68 7.71 20.29 -3.63
N GLY A 69 7.79 21.16 -4.64
CA GLY A 69 8.12 20.77 -6.00
C GLY A 69 9.38 19.90 -6.10
N GLU A 70 9.26 18.78 -6.81
CA GLU A 70 10.26 17.85 -7.40
C GLU A 70 11.48 17.39 -6.57
N ASN A 71 11.77 17.95 -5.39
CA ASN A 71 12.97 17.67 -4.60
C ASN A 71 12.67 17.11 -3.20
N ALA A 72 11.41 16.83 -2.86
CA ALA A 72 11.08 16.10 -1.64
C ALA A 72 11.42 14.61 -1.83
N GLY A 73 12.72 14.29 -1.70
CA GLY A 73 13.20 12.92 -1.67
C GLY A 73 12.40 12.12 -0.66
N PHE A 74 11.60 11.17 -1.15
CA PHE A 74 10.97 10.10 -0.37
C PHE A 74 12.08 9.16 0.13
N GLY A 75 12.88 9.66 1.06
CA GLY A 75 14.15 9.07 1.44
C GLY A 75 14.42 9.22 2.92
N ARG A 76 13.40 9.11 3.78
CA ARG A 76 13.68 8.78 5.18
C ARG A 76 14.00 7.29 5.22
N ARG A 77 15.29 6.98 5.09
CA ARG A 77 15.85 5.64 5.33
C ARG A 77 15.37 5.21 6.70
N VAL A 78 14.42 4.28 6.73
CA VAL A 78 13.97 3.66 7.98
C VAL A 78 15.15 2.83 8.44
N GLU A 79 15.78 3.23 9.54
CA GLU A 79 16.75 2.37 10.20
C GLU A 79 16.03 1.09 10.59
N GLU A 80 16.45 -0.04 10.03
CA GLU A 80 15.96 -1.35 10.42
C GLU A 80 16.37 -1.59 11.87
N ASP A 81 15.44 -1.31 12.79
CA ASP A 81 15.58 -1.74 14.18
C ASP A 81 15.57 -3.27 14.21
N THR A 82 16.77 -3.83 14.43
CA THR A 82 17.12 -5.26 14.39
C THR A 82 16.77 -5.99 15.68
N SER A 83 15.99 -5.38 16.58
CA SER A 83 15.41 -6.11 17.70
C SER A 83 14.63 -7.33 17.18
N GLU A 84 14.79 -8.47 17.85
CA GLU A 84 14.16 -9.75 17.51
C GLU A 84 12.63 -9.63 17.63
N ARG A 85 12.00 -9.04 16.61
CA ARG A 85 10.56 -8.87 16.52
C ARG A 85 9.96 -10.27 16.47
N GLY A 86 9.17 -10.60 17.49
CA GLY A 86 8.47 -11.87 17.57
C GLY A 86 7.83 -12.19 16.22
N ILE A 87 8.31 -13.24 15.57
CA ILE A 87 7.96 -13.55 14.18
C ILE A 87 6.46 -13.88 14.15
N SER A 88 5.63 -12.89 13.82
CA SER A 88 4.25 -13.17 13.43
C SER A 88 4.34 -13.92 12.12
N LYS A 89 4.19 -15.25 12.17
CA LYS A 89 4.21 -16.07 10.96
C LYS A 89 3.11 -15.58 10.04
N TRP A 90 3.42 -15.41 8.76
CA TRP A 90 2.42 -15.04 7.77
C TRP A 90 1.28 -16.06 7.80
N LEU A 91 0.04 -15.58 7.94
CA LEU A 91 -1.16 -16.41 7.92
C LEU A 91 -1.91 -16.20 6.60
N ALA A 92 -2.48 -17.26 6.07
CA ALA A 92 -3.37 -17.17 4.91
C ALA A 92 -4.60 -16.28 5.26
N PRO A 93 -5.17 -15.57 4.27
CA PRO A 93 -6.41 -14.84 4.49
C PRO A 93 -7.58 -15.78 4.81
N SER A 94 -8.64 -15.21 5.40
CA SER A 94 -9.90 -15.94 5.65
C SER A 94 -10.50 -16.49 4.34
N PRO A 95 -11.39 -17.51 4.43
CA PRO A 95 -12.06 -18.04 3.25
C PRO A 95 -12.75 -16.95 2.41
N ASN A 96 -12.80 -17.15 1.10
CA ASN A 96 -13.34 -16.21 0.11
C ASN A 96 -12.65 -14.83 0.11
N THR A 97 -11.41 -14.75 0.58
CA THR A 97 -10.64 -13.50 0.62
C THR A 97 -9.32 -13.65 -0.15
N LEU A 98 -8.96 -12.62 -0.91
CA LEU A 98 -7.62 -12.47 -1.49
C LEU A 98 -6.78 -11.56 -0.61
N LYS A 99 -5.56 -12.00 -0.27
CA LYS A 99 -4.54 -11.16 0.35
C LYS A 99 -3.60 -10.65 -0.73
N ILE A 100 -3.53 -9.34 -0.87
CA ILE A 100 -2.73 -8.69 -1.91
C ILE A 100 -1.59 -7.97 -1.22
N ASN A 101 -0.38 -8.43 -1.50
CA ASN A 101 0.85 -7.83 -1.01
C ASN A 101 1.44 -6.99 -2.15
N VAL A 102 1.69 -5.73 -1.86
CA VAL A 102 2.34 -4.78 -2.78
C VAL A 102 3.63 -4.33 -2.12
N ASP A 103 4.70 -4.27 -2.90
CA ASP A 103 5.96 -3.67 -2.50
C ASP A 103 6.46 -2.76 -3.61
N ALA A 104 7.08 -1.64 -3.25
CA ALA A 104 7.62 -0.69 -4.20
C ALA A 104 9.08 -0.36 -3.84
N GLY A 105 9.96 -0.56 -4.81
CA GLY A 105 11.38 -0.28 -4.68
C GLY A 105 11.78 0.95 -5.49
N LEU A 106 12.55 1.84 -4.87
CA LEU A 106 13.27 2.91 -5.57
C LEU A 106 14.62 2.37 -6.05
N PHE A 107 14.92 2.49 -7.34
CA PHE A 107 16.15 1.98 -7.94
C PHE A 107 17.13 3.10 -8.28
N ASN A 108 17.54 3.94 -7.33
CA ASN A 108 18.38 5.12 -7.60
C ASN A 108 17.90 5.86 -8.89
N ASP A 109 18.83 6.31 -9.72
CA ASP A 109 18.62 7.00 -10.99
C ASP A 109 17.87 6.17 -12.07
N ARG A 110 17.36 4.98 -11.75
CA ARG A 110 16.73 4.03 -12.68
C ARG A 110 15.22 3.83 -12.44
N GLY A 111 14.60 4.76 -11.72
CA GLY A 111 13.16 4.84 -11.57
C GLY A 111 12.59 3.98 -10.44
N VAL A 112 11.31 3.61 -10.59
CA VAL A 112 10.51 2.96 -9.54
C VAL A 112 10.00 1.62 -10.05
N GLY A 113 10.17 0.57 -9.25
CA GLY A 113 9.50 -0.71 -9.46
C GLY A 113 8.40 -0.95 -8.45
N ILE A 114 7.34 -1.60 -8.91
CA ILE A 114 6.23 -2.07 -8.08
C ILE A 114 6.07 -3.56 -8.33
N GLY A 115 6.02 -4.35 -7.27
CA GLY A 115 5.71 -5.77 -7.27
C GLY A 115 4.41 -6.03 -6.53
N ILE A 116 3.52 -6.83 -7.12
CA ILE A 116 2.24 -7.22 -6.54
C ILE A 116 2.11 -8.74 -6.56
N VAL A 117 1.65 -9.33 -5.46
CA VAL A 117 1.27 -10.75 -5.36
C VAL A 117 -0.08 -10.87 -4.69
N ALA A 118 -1.03 -11.53 -5.36
CA ALA A 118 -2.33 -11.89 -4.80
C ALA A 118 -2.34 -13.36 -4.38
N ARG A 119 -2.78 -13.64 -3.16
CA ARG A 119 -2.85 -14.98 -2.58
C ARG A 119 -4.25 -15.32 -2.11
N ASN A 120 -4.68 -16.57 -2.34
CA ASN A 120 -5.97 -17.09 -1.89
C ASN A 120 -5.94 -17.55 -0.41
N GLU A 121 -7.07 -18.08 0.06
CA GLU A 121 -7.28 -18.64 1.42
C GLU A 121 -6.37 -19.83 1.77
N LYS A 122 -5.79 -20.50 0.77
CA LYS A 122 -4.78 -21.55 0.98
C LYS A 122 -3.35 -20.98 1.05
N GLY A 123 -3.21 -19.68 0.82
CA GLY A 123 -1.95 -18.96 0.71
C GLY A 123 -1.22 -19.14 -0.62
N GLU A 124 -1.87 -19.78 -1.59
CA GLU A 124 -1.34 -19.98 -2.94
C GLU A 124 -1.35 -18.65 -3.68
N ALA A 125 -0.25 -18.33 -4.37
CA ALA A 125 -0.20 -17.18 -5.25
C ALA A 125 -1.04 -17.48 -6.49
N VAL A 126 -2.13 -16.74 -6.68
CA VAL A 126 -3.06 -16.89 -7.81
C VAL A 126 -2.83 -15.86 -8.90
N TRP A 127 -2.11 -14.77 -8.58
CA TRP A 127 -1.73 -13.74 -9.52
C TRP A 127 -0.51 -12.97 -9.02
N SER A 128 0.31 -12.48 -9.94
CA SER A 128 1.38 -11.53 -9.65
C SER A 128 1.59 -10.57 -10.81
N CYS A 129 2.11 -9.38 -10.51
CA CYS A 129 2.50 -8.38 -11.49
C CYS A 129 3.73 -7.63 -11.02
N VAL A 130 4.57 -7.27 -11.97
CA VAL A 130 5.71 -6.38 -11.78
C VAL A 130 5.61 -5.29 -12.82
N HIS A 131 5.78 -4.05 -12.39
CA HIS A 131 5.91 -2.91 -13.28
C HIS A 131 7.13 -2.10 -12.86
N GLN A 132 8.01 -1.81 -13.81
CA GLN A 132 9.12 -0.89 -13.63
C GLN A 132 8.90 0.27 -14.58
N LYS A 133 8.91 1.48 -14.03
CA LYS A 133 8.95 2.70 -14.83
C LYS A 133 10.41 3.12 -14.92
N GLU A 134 10.95 3.04 -16.13
CA GLU A 134 12.26 3.60 -16.50
C GLU A 134 12.25 5.14 -16.45
#